data_AF-A0A345CUQ4-F1
#
_entry.id   AF-A0A345CUQ4-F1
#
_cell.length_a   1.000
_cell.length_b   1.000
_cell.length_c   1.000
_cell.angle_alpha   90.00
_cell.angle_beta   90.00
_cell.angle_gamma   90.00
#
_symmetry.space_group_name_H-M   'P 1'
#
loop_
_entity.id
_entity.type
_entity.pdbx_description
1 polymer ?
#
loop_
_entity_poly.entity_id
_entity_poly.type
_entity_poly.pdbx_seq_one_letter_code
_entity_poly.pdbx_strand_id
1 'polypeptide(L)' 'MKNKNSGLTASGQTHPKNDNSVVTPYPGQCWKDNRGHNVTVAGASIHRVKFIRDGYSSPCEVPTARFLKEFTLFHGGEHA' A
#
# COMPACT_ATOMS: atom_id res chain seq x y z
N MET A 1 16.45 -13.69 -36.25
CA MET A 1 15.80 -12.35 -36.23
C MET A 1 14.66 -12.36 -35.23
N LYS A 2 14.45 -11.23 -34.56
CA LYS A 2 13.65 -11.04 -33.35
C LYS A 2 12.15 -11.09 -33.63
N ASN A 3 11.38 -11.81 -32.82
CA ASN A 3 10.00 -11.44 -32.51
C ASN A 3 9.78 -11.56 -30.99
N LYS A 4 10.09 -10.47 -30.29
CA LYS A 4 9.73 -10.28 -28.88
C LYS A 4 8.20 -10.26 -28.83
N ASN A 5 7.61 -11.37 -28.40
CA ASN A 5 6.20 -11.45 -28.16
C ASN A 5 5.81 -10.42 -27.08
N SER A 6 4.69 -9.79 -27.36
CA SER A 6 4.05 -8.76 -26.59
C SER A 6 3.84 -9.21 -25.15
N GLY A 7 4.33 -8.42 -24.20
CA GLY A 7 4.17 -8.66 -22.78
C GLY A 7 3.63 -7.42 -22.09
N LEU A 8 2.53 -6.84 -22.59
CA LEU A 8 1.72 -5.92 -21.81
C LEU A 8 1.02 -6.73 -20.71
N THR A 9 1.74 -7.11 -19.66
CA THR A 9 1.09 -7.53 -18.41
C THR A 9 0.64 -6.27 -17.69
N ALA A 10 -0.39 -5.62 -18.23
CA ALA A 10 -1.28 -4.79 -17.45
C ALA A 10 -2.10 -5.74 -16.58
N SER A 11 -1.47 -6.26 -15.51
CA SER A 11 -2.13 -7.07 -14.50
C SER A 11 -3.09 -6.16 -13.74
N GLY A 12 -4.23 -5.85 -14.35
CA GLY A 12 -5.41 -5.35 -13.67
C GLY A 12 -5.91 -6.47 -12.78
N GLN A 13 -5.27 -6.63 -11.62
CA GLN A 13 -5.75 -7.54 -10.59
C GLN A 13 -7.06 -6.95 -10.07
N THR A 14 -8.14 -7.63 -10.45
CA THR A 14 -9.48 -7.56 -9.89
C THR A 14 -9.38 -7.28 -8.40
N HIS A 15 -9.86 -6.10 -7.97
CA HIS A 15 -9.80 -5.65 -6.59
C HIS A 15 -10.28 -6.77 -5.65
N PRO A 16 -9.40 -7.43 -4.88
CA PRO A 16 -9.86 -8.16 -3.72
C PRO A 16 -10.35 -7.08 -2.77
N LYS A 17 -11.66 -7.05 -2.53
CA LYS A 17 -12.30 -6.13 -1.60
C LYS A 17 -11.95 -6.58 -0.18
N ASN A 18 -10.68 -6.41 0.21
CA ASN A 18 -10.33 -6.47 1.62
C ASN A 18 -10.99 -5.25 2.28
N ASP A 19 -11.77 -5.51 3.30
CA ASP A 19 -12.49 -4.48 4.05
C ASP A 19 -11.50 -3.70 4.94
N ASN A 20 -10.59 -2.96 4.31
CA ASN A 20 -9.68 -2.05 5.03
C ASN A 20 -10.39 -0.73 5.36
N SER A 21 -11.69 -0.61 5.04
CA SER A 21 -12.51 0.58 5.28
C SER A 21 -12.70 0.90 6.75
N VAL A 22 -12.46 -0.08 7.66
CA VAL A 22 -12.60 0.08 9.11
C VAL A 22 -11.25 0.20 9.82
N VAL A 23 -10.12 0.06 9.12
CA VAL A 23 -8.79 0.14 9.73
C VAL A 23 -8.28 1.58 9.66
N THR A 24 -7.99 2.18 10.83
CA THR A 24 -7.30 3.48 10.87
C THR A 24 -5.80 3.24 10.78
N PRO A 25 -5.10 3.82 9.78
CA PRO A 25 -3.66 3.67 9.67
C PRO A 25 -2.98 4.36 10.85
N TYR A 26 -1.98 3.71 11.43
CA TYR A 26 -1.23 4.21 12.58
C TYR A 26 0.28 4.19 12.28
N PRO A 27 1.05 5.19 12.75
CA PRO A 27 2.51 5.14 12.68
C PRO A 27 3.05 3.85 13.28
N GLY A 28 3.99 3.20 12.58
CA GLY A 28 4.58 1.92 12.95
C GLY A 28 3.90 0.70 12.34
N GLN A 29 2.72 0.84 11.74
CA GLN A 29 2.08 -0.28 11.04
C GLN A 29 2.78 -0.61 9.72
N CYS A 30 2.84 -1.90 9.41
CA CYS A 30 3.36 -2.43 8.16
C CYS A 30 2.19 -2.77 7.22
N TRP A 31 2.15 -2.04 6.12
CA TRP A 31 1.18 -2.20 5.05
C TRP A 31 1.88 -2.74 3.81
N LYS A 32 1.10 -3.27 2.89
CA LYS A 32 1.59 -3.82 1.62
C LYS A 32 0.80 -3.21 0.49
N ASP A 33 1.49 -2.64 -0.49
CA ASP A 33 0.85 -2.05 -1.65
C ASP A 33 0.32 -3.12 -2.61
N ASN A 34 -0.51 -2.71 -3.57
CA ASN A 34 -1.01 -3.60 -4.63
C ASN A 34 0.11 -4.31 -5.42
N ARG A 35 1.29 -3.70 -5.56
CA ARG A 35 2.46 -4.32 -6.22
C ARG A 35 3.23 -5.29 -5.29
N GLY A 36 2.78 -5.49 -4.06
CA GLY A 36 3.37 -6.40 -3.09
C GLY A 36 4.56 -5.83 -2.32
N HIS A 37 4.84 -4.53 -2.41
CA HIS A 37 5.93 -3.91 -1.66
C HIS A 37 5.47 -3.55 -0.25
N ASN A 38 6.36 -3.78 0.71
CA ASN A 38 6.11 -3.41 2.09
C ASN A 38 6.31 -1.90 2.25
N VAL A 39 5.37 -1.29 2.97
CA VAL A 39 5.43 0.11 3.37
C VAL A 39 5.22 0.21 4.87
N THR A 40 5.99 1.10 5.47
CA THR A 40 5.89 1.39 6.89
C THR A 40 5.25 2.76 7.03
N VAL A 41 4.12 2.82 7.73
CA VAL A 41 3.46 4.10 8.01
C VAL A 41 4.35 4.87 8.97
N ALA A 42 4.86 6.01 8.52
CA ALA A 42 5.67 6.91 9.34
C ALA A 42 4.80 7.88 10.14
N GLY A 43 3.62 8.22 9.61
CA GLY A 43 2.64 9.06 10.29
C GLY A 43 1.31 9.03 9.57
N ALA A 44 0.23 8.91 10.32
CA ALA A 44 -1.12 8.94 9.76
C ALA A 44 -1.91 10.12 10.34
N SER A 45 -2.69 10.76 9.49
CA SER A 45 -3.61 11.83 9.83
C SER A 45 -4.98 11.51 9.21
N ILE A 46 -6.02 12.20 9.66
CA ILE A 46 -7.41 11.95 9.24
C ILE A 46 -7.55 12.02 7.70
N HIS A 47 -6.85 12.96 7.07
CA HIS A 47 -6.93 13.19 5.62
C HIS A 47 -5.76 12.60 4.82
N ARG A 48 -4.60 12.38 5.45
CA ARG A 48 -3.37 11.98 4.75
C ARG A 48 -2.57 10.96 5.55
N VAL A 49 -1.92 10.05 4.84
CA VAL A 49 -1.01 9.06 5.39
C VAL A 49 0.37 9.27 4.78
N LYS A 50 1.39 9.36 5.63
CA LYS A 50 2.81 9.37 5.28
C LYS A 50 3.40 8.00 5.55
N PHE A 51 4.06 7.44 4.57
CA PHE A 51 4.69 6.13 4.68
C PHE A 51 6.02 6.10 3.93
N ILE A 52 6.92 5.23 4.38
CA ILE A 52 8.17 4.91 3.70
C ILE A 52 7.97 3.58 2.99
N ARG A 53 8.43 3.49 1.73
CA ARG A 53 8.37 2.26 0.95
C ARG A 53 9.75 1.60 0.96
N ASP A 54 9.76 0.27 1.04
CA ASP A 54 11.01 -0.48 0.94
C ASP A 54 11.73 -0.17 -0.39
N GLY A 55 13.01 0.21 -0.30
CA GLY A 55 13.81 0.66 -1.44
C GLY A 55 13.61 2.12 -1.88
N TYR A 56 12.85 2.93 -1.14
CA TYR A 56 12.66 4.36 -1.42
C TYR A 56 12.89 5.22 -0.18
N SER A 57 13.98 6.00 -0.17
CA SER A 57 14.40 6.79 1.01
C SER A 57 13.51 7.99 1.31
N SER A 58 12.71 8.47 0.36
CA SER A 58 11.86 9.64 0.56
C SER A 58 10.48 9.25 1.09
N PRO A 59 9.92 9.98 2.07
CA PRO A 59 8.56 9.74 2.54
C PRO A 59 7.53 10.05 1.44
N CYS A 60 6.60 9.12 1.26
CA CYS A 60 5.45 9.29 0.38
C CYS A 60 4.23 9.72 1.19
N GLU A 61 3.51 10.72 0.72
CA GLU A 61 2.23 11.14 1.29
C GLU A 61 1.07 10.92 0.32
N VAL A 62 0.00 10.30 0.80
CA VAL A 62 -1.21 10.08 0.01
C VAL A 62 -2.46 10.32 0.85
N PRO A 63 -3.62 10.59 0.24
CA PRO A 63 -4.88 10.70 0.97
C PRO A 63 -5.24 9.38 1.66
N THR A 64 -5.77 9.45 2.89
CA THR A 64 -6.15 8.27 3.68
C THR A 64 -7.12 7.37 2.91
N ALA A 65 -8.13 7.94 2.25
CA ALA A 65 -9.07 7.18 1.44
C ALA A 65 -8.39 6.37 0.31
N ARG A 66 -7.33 6.93 -0.30
CA ARG A 66 -6.55 6.22 -1.33
C ARG A 66 -5.66 5.15 -0.69
N PHE A 67 -5.07 5.45 0.46
CA PHE A 67 -4.24 4.50 1.19
C PHE A 67 -5.02 3.25 1.57
N LEU A 68 -6.20 3.41 2.16
CA LEU A 68 -7.05 2.28 2.57
C LEU A 68 -7.54 1.44 1.39
N LYS A 69 -7.70 2.05 0.22
CA LYS A 69 -8.14 1.36 -0.99
C LYS A 69 -7.02 0.57 -1.68
N GLU A 70 -5.80 1.10 -1.71
CA GLU A 70 -4.70 0.57 -2.51
C GLU A 70 -3.69 -0.26 -1.69
N PHE A 71 -3.73 -0.14 -0.37
CA PHE A 71 -2.82 -0.81 0.55
C PHE A 71 -3.58 -1.79 1.43
N THR A 72 -2.92 -2.90 1.73
CA THR A 72 -3.43 -3.98 2.58
C THR A 72 -2.63 -4.03 3.87
N LEU A 73 -3.30 -4.05 5.02
CA LEU A 73 -2.62 -4.23 6.30
C LEU A 73 -2.01 -5.64 6.34
N PHE A 74 -0.68 -5.73 6.44
CA PHE A 74 0.03 -7.01 6.47
C PHE A 74 0.35 -7.43 7.91
N HIS A 75 0.73 -6.46 8.74
CA HIS A 75 0.94 -6.68 10.17
C HIS A 75 0.18 -5.57 10.91
N GLY A 76 -1.04 -5.91 11.34
CA GLY A 76 -1.77 -5.10 12.31
C GLY A 76 -1.07 -5.20 13.63
N GLY A 77 -0.56 -4.09 14.15
CA GLY A 77 -0.07 -4.05 15.53
C GLY A 77 -1.21 -4.50 16.43
N GLU A 78 -1.08 -5.71 16.96
CA GLU A 78 -1.89 -6.25 18.05
C GLU A 78 -1.81 -5.22 19.20
N HIS A 79 -2.93 -4.57 19.49
CA HIS A 79 -3.07 -3.84 20.73
C HIS A 79 -3.06 -4.87 21.86
N ALA A 80 -1.89 -5.07 22.48
CA ALA A 80 -1.78 -5.69 23.80
C ALA A 80 -2.17 -4.69 24.90
#